data_AF-A0A523DMM2-F1
#
_entry.id   AF-A0A523DMM2-F1
#
_cell.length_a   1.000
_cell.length_b   1.000
_cell.length_c   1.000
_cell.angle_alpha   90.00
_cell.angle_beta   90.00
_cell.angle_gamma   90.00
#
_symmetry.space_group_name_H-M   'P 1'
#
loop_
_entity.id
_entity.type
_entity.pdbx_description
1 polymer ?
#
loop_
_entity_poly.entity_id
_entity_poly.type
_entity_poly.pdbx_seq_one_letter_code
_entity_poly.pdbx_strand_id
1 'polypeptide(L)'
;MDTQMLITVLISLGQVSIVLSLVALSVPLMILMERKVIGFMQSRIGPKRVGPSGMLQTIADGLKLLLKEDIVPDRADKWVFRVAPLIVLVPALAAFAVVPFSGTALSLFGQRITPWVTDINIGVLFIVSISSVGVFGIILGGWASNSKYPLLGALRSAAQMISYEVPLGLALVGGLMWAGTASMVGI
;
A
#
# COMPACT_ATOMS: atom_id res chain seq x y z
N MET A 1 -10.49 -27.29 18.85
CA MET A 1 -10.45 -26.62 17.54
C MET A 1 -10.55 -27.70 16.50
N ASP A 2 -11.60 -27.66 15.67
CA ASP A 2 -11.79 -28.65 14.60
C ASP A 2 -10.65 -28.56 13.59
N THR A 3 -10.17 -29.70 13.11
CA THR A 3 -9.08 -29.79 12.11
C THR A 3 -9.38 -28.97 10.85
N GLN A 4 -10.66 -28.87 10.47
CA GLN A 4 -11.16 -28.01 9.39
C GLN A 4 -10.92 -26.52 9.68
N MET A 5 -11.23 -26.04 10.89
CA MET A 5 -11.03 -24.65 11.29
C MET A 5 -9.53 -24.28 11.25
N LEU A 6 -8.67 -25.17 11.71
CA LEU A 6 -7.22 -24.95 11.70
C LEU A 6 -6.65 -24.86 10.28
N ILE A 7 -7.16 -25.68 9.35
CA ILE A 7 -6.77 -25.64 7.93
C ILE A 7 -7.22 -24.32 7.29
N THR A 8 -8.45 -23.86 7.53
CA THR A 8 -8.94 -22.58 6.98
C THR A 8 -8.11 -21.39 7.48
N VAL A 9 -7.77 -21.36 8.77
CA VAL A 9 -6.92 -20.30 9.34
C VAL A 9 -5.54 -20.31 8.70
N LEU A 10 -4.91 -21.49 8.55
CA LEU A 10 -3.60 -21.60 7.90
C LEU A 10 -3.62 -21.12 6.43
N ILE A 11 -4.67 -21.45 5.69
CA ILE A 11 -4.84 -20.98 4.30
C ILE A 11 -4.98 -19.46 4.25
N SER A 12 -5.80 -18.88 5.13
CA SER A 12 -6.00 -17.43 5.18
C SER A 12 -4.70 -16.68 5.53
N LEU A 13 -3.91 -17.20 6.48
CA LEU A 13 -2.59 -16.65 6.82
C LEU A 13 -1.61 -16.78 5.65
N GLY A 14 -1.68 -17.89 4.91
CA GLY A 14 -0.91 -18.10 3.68
C GLY A 14 -1.28 -17.11 2.58
N GLN A 15 -2.56 -16.85 2.35
CA GLN A 15 -3.02 -15.85 1.38
C GLN A 15 -2.55 -14.45 1.76
N VAL A 16 -2.72 -14.05 3.03
CA VAL A 16 -2.25 -12.76 3.53
C VAL A 16 -0.75 -12.60 3.33
N SER A 17 0.05 -13.62 3.67
CA SER A 17 1.51 -13.54 3.54
C SER A 17 1.95 -13.45 2.08
N ILE A 18 1.28 -14.16 1.17
CA ILE A 18 1.54 -14.08 -0.28
C ILE A 18 1.22 -12.68 -0.80
N VAL A 19 0.03 -12.14 -0.50
CA VAL A 19 -0.39 -10.81 -0.97
C VAL A 19 0.55 -9.73 -0.43
N LEU A 20 0.86 -9.78 0.88
CA LEU A 20 1.79 -8.85 1.52
C LEU A 20 3.18 -8.90 0.86
N SER A 21 3.70 -10.11 0.63
CA SER A 21 5.01 -10.30 0.00
C SER A 21 5.02 -9.79 -1.44
N LEU A 22 3.95 -10.05 -2.20
CA LEU A 22 3.81 -9.60 -3.59
C LEU A 22 3.78 -8.07 -3.66
N VAL A 23 2.98 -7.42 -2.82
CA VAL A 23 2.89 -5.96 -2.75
C VAL A 23 4.21 -5.35 -2.28
N ALA A 24 4.84 -5.94 -1.26
CA ALA A 24 6.13 -5.46 -0.75
C ALA A 24 7.26 -5.60 -1.79
N LEU A 25 7.24 -6.63 -2.63
CA LEU A 25 8.20 -6.84 -3.73
C LEU A 25 7.89 -5.99 -4.96
N SER A 26 6.62 -5.66 -5.22
CA SER A 26 6.24 -4.85 -6.38
C SER A 26 6.74 -3.41 -6.26
N VAL A 27 6.74 -2.83 -5.05
CA VAL A 27 7.19 -1.46 -4.78
C VAL A 27 8.65 -1.22 -5.22
N PRO A 28 9.67 -1.96 -4.76
CA PRO A 28 11.04 -1.76 -5.21
C PRO A 28 11.20 -1.96 -6.72
N LEU A 29 10.50 -2.94 -7.30
CA LEU A 29 10.54 -3.16 -8.76
C LEU A 29 9.95 -1.97 -9.51
N MET A 30 8.85 -1.39 -9.04
CA MET A 30 8.27 -0.17 -9.59
C MET A 30 9.23 1.01 -9.50
N ILE A 31 9.95 1.19 -8.37
CA ILE A 31 10.97 2.25 -8.23
C ILE A 31 12.07 2.10 -9.29
N LEU A 32 12.53 0.87 -9.54
CA LEU A 32 13.53 0.61 -10.58
C LEU A 32 13.00 0.90 -11.98
N MET A 33 11.76 0.51 -12.26
CA MET A 33 11.12 0.79 -13.54
C MET A 33 10.90 2.28 -13.74
N GLU A 34 10.39 3.00 -12.74
CA GLU A 34 10.20 4.45 -12.77
C GLU A 34 11.50 5.17 -13.11
N ARG A 35 12.61 4.82 -12.45
CA ARG A 35 13.94 5.39 -12.76
C ARG A 35 14.38 5.11 -14.21
N LYS A 36 14.05 3.95 -14.78
CA LYS A 36 14.37 3.61 -16.17
C LYS A 36 13.49 4.36 -17.16
N VAL A 37 12.18 4.42 -16.90
CA VAL A 37 11.19 5.10 -17.75
C VAL A 37 11.46 6.60 -17.78
N ILE A 38 11.59 7.25 -16.62
CA ILE A 38 11.91 8.69 -16.55
C ILE A 38 13.26 8.98 -17.20
N GLY A 39 14.25 8.10 -17.02
CA GLY A 39 15.53 8.20 -17.72
C GLY A 39 15.34 8.21 -19.23
N PHE A 40 14.63 7.21 -19.76
CA PHE A 40 14.36 7.08 -21.18
C PHE A 40 13.60 8.29 -21.74
N MET A 41 12.58 8.79 -21.04
CA MET A 41 11.85 10.02 -21.41
C MET A 41 12.74 11.25 -21.51
N GLN A 42 13.79 11.31 -20.68
CA GLN A 42 14.76 12.41 -20.65
C GLN A 42 15.97 12.15 -21.56
N SER A 43 15.91 11.16 -22.45
CA SER A 43 17.03 10.74 -23.30
C SER A 43 18.31 10.41 -22.51
N ARG A 44 18.19 9.96 -21.25
CA ARG A 44 19.31 9.50 -20.42
C ARG A 44 19.15 8.02 -20.05
N ILE A 45 20.27 7.31 -19.98
CA ILE A 45 20.23 5.89 -19.62
C ILE A 45 19.99 5.78 -18.11
N GLY A 46 18.91 5.08 -17.74
CA GLY A 46 18.59 4.75 -16.34
C GLY A 46 19.63 3.84 -15.67
N PRO A 47 19.33 3.31 -14.46
CA PRO A 47 20.25 2.44 -13.74
C PRO A 47 20.68 1.20 -14.55
N LYS A 48 22.00 1.03 -14.74
CA LYS A 48 22.61 -0.09 -15.49
C LYS A 48 23.79 -0.77 -14.78
N ARG A 49 24.28 -0.20 -13.67
CA ARG A 49 25.58 -0.56 -13.07
C ARG A 49 25.49 -1.66 -12.01
N VAL A 50 24.50 -1.61 -11.12
CA VAL A 50 24.37 -2.55 -10.00
C VAL A 50 23.63 -3.81 -10.47
N GLY A 51 24.40 -4.82 -10.92
CA GLY A 51 23.90 -6.07 -11.49
C GLY A 51 23.45 -5.96 -12.96
N PRO A 52 22.97 -7.06 -13.57
CA PRO A 52 22.52 -7.07 -14.96
C PRO A 52 21.40 -6.04 -15.18
N SER A 53 21.65 -5.05 -16.06
CA SER A 53 20.72 -3.93 -16.30
C SER A 53 20.21 -3.21 -15.04
N GLY A 54 21.01 -3.15 -13.97
CA GLY A 54 20.67 -2.43 -12.75
C GLY A 54 19.66 -3.12 -11.82
N MET A 55 19.33 -4.41 -12.04
CA MET A 55 18.32 -5.13 -11.24
C MET A 55 18.61 -5.19 -9.74
N LEU A 56 19.89 -5.21 -9.36
CA LEU A 56 20.30 -5.29 -7.96
C LEU A 56 20.29 -3.92 -7.25
N GLN A 57 19.96 -2.83 -7.96
CA GLN A 57 19.90 -1.49 -7.38
C GLN A 57 18.90 -1.39 -6.23
N THR A 58 17.75 -2.04 -6.35
CA THR A 58 16.69 -1.99 -5.33
C THR A 58 17.10 -2.70 -4.04
N ILE A 59 17.84 -3.80 -4.17
CA ILE A 59 18.42 -4.52 -3.04
C ILE A 59 19.48 -3.64 -2.37
N ALA A 60 20.34 -2.98 -3.15
CA ALA A 60 21.35 -2.06 -2.62
C ALA A 60 20.70 -0.86 -1.89
N ASP A 61 19.63 -0.29 -2.43
CA ASP A 61 18.88 0.80 -1.79
C ASP A 61 18.23 0.33 -0.49
N GLY A 62 17.62 -0.86 -0.48
CA GLY A 62 17.05 -1.46 0.74
C GLY A 62 18.10 -1.72 1.82
N LEU A 63 19.22 -2.35 1.46
CA LEU A 63 20.32 -2.60 2.39
C LEU A 63 20.88 -1.29 2.95
N LYS A 64 21.04 -0.27 2.10
CA LYS A 64 21.48 1.06 2.52
C LYS A 64 20.51 1.65 3.54
N LEU A 65 19.20 1.56 3.33
CA LEU A 65 18.20 2.10 4.26
C LEU A 65 18.18 1.36 5.60
N LEU A 66 18.39 0.03 5.61
CA LEU A 66 18.47 -0.76 6.84
C LEU A 66 19.72 -0.46 7.68
N LEU A 67 20.85 -0.18 7.01
CA LEU A 67 22.11 0.19 7.66
C LEU A 67 22.17 1.68 8.01
N LYS A 68 21.23 2.49 7.50
CA LYS A 68 21.22 3.92 7.75
C LYS A 68 20.73 4.18 9.18
N GLU A 69 21.41 5.09 9.85
CA GLU A 69 21.00 5.56 11.16
C GLU A 69 19.59 6.16 11.13
N ASP A 70 18.72 5.67 12.01
CA ASP A 70 17.37 6.18 12.23
C ASP A 70 17.41 7.32 13.26
N ILE A 71 17.34 8.56 12.77
CA ILE A 71 17.46 9.76 13.60
C ILE A 71 16.08 10.33 13.88
N VAL A 72 15.72 10.40 15.16
CA VAL A 72 14.52 11.12 15.63
C VAL A 72 14.94 12.48 16.18
N PRO A 73 14.40 13.61 15.66
CA PRO A 73 14.77 14.94 16.14
C PRO A 73 14.50 15.13 17.64
N ASP A 74 15.39 15.83 18.35
CA ASP A 74 15.28 16.01 19.81
C ASP A 74 14.01 16.77 20.24
N ARG A 75 13.58 17.71 19.41
CA ARG A 75 12.39 18.54 19.66
C ARG A 75 11.09 17.90 19.17
N ALA A 76 11.15 16.76 18.48
CA ALA A 76 9.99 16.08 17.96
C ALA A 76 9.25 15.32 19.07
N ASP A 77 7.93 15.14 18.89
CA ASP A 77 7.19 14.15 19.66
C ASP A 77 7.61 12.75 19.20
N LYS A 78 8.44 12.08 20.01
CA LYS A 78 9.07 10.80 19.66
C LYS A 78 8.05 9.68 19.44
N TRP A 79 6.92 9.70 20.14
CA TRP A 79 5.91 8.65 20.02
C TRP A 79 5.14 8.82 18.72
N VAL A 80 4.59 10.01 18.48
CA VAL A 80 3.81 10.29 17.28
C VAL A 80 4.69 10.21 16.03
N PHE A 81 5.94 10.69 16.09
CA PHE A 81 6.87 10.66 14.96
C PHE A 81 7.22 9.22 14.50
N ARG A 82 7.34 8.27 15.43
CA ARG A 82 7.62 6.86 15.10
C ARG A 82 6.38 6.11 14.61
N VAL A 83 5.19 6.45 15.12
CA VAL A 83 3.94 5.78 14.76
C VAL A 83 3.35 6.34 13.47
N ALA A 84 3.59 7.61 13.13
CA ALA A 84 3.05 8.25 11.93
C ALA A 84 3.33 7.47 10.63
N PRO A 85 4.56 6.97 10.35
CA PRO A 85 4.81 6.13 9.17
C PRO A 85 3.99 4.83 9.16
N LEU A 86 3.72 4.24 10.34
CA LEU A 86 2.91 3.03 10.45
C LEU A 86 1.43 3.30 10.12
N ILE A 87 0.91 4.47 10.53
CA ILE A 87 -0.44 4.92 10.20
C ILE A 87 -0.62 5.13 8.69
N VAL A 88 0.46 5.44 7.95
CA VAL A 88 0.41 5.49 6.47
C VAL A 88 0.52 4.09 5.86
N LEU A 89 1.43 3.26 6.37
CA LEU A 89 1.75 1.96 5.80
C LEU A 89 0.61 0.95 5.96
N VAL A 90 0.02 0.86 7.15
CA VAL A 90 -1.00 -0.16 7.46
C VAL A 90 -2.23 -0.01 6.56
N PRO A 91 -2.83 1.19 6.41
CA PRO A 91 -3.92 1.40 5.47
C PRO A 91 -3.59 1.05 4.02
N ALA A 92 -2.39 1.43 3.55
CA ALA A 92 -1.96 1.15 2.19
C ALA A 92 -1.88 -0.36 1.90
N LEU A 93 -1.44 -1.16 2.86
CA LEU A 93 -1.40 -2.61 2.75
C LEU A 93 -2.77 -3.25 2.96
N ALA A 94 -3.56 -2.74 3.92
CA ALA A 94 -4.89 -3.25 4.23
C ALA A 94 -5.86 -3.09 3.06
N ALA A 95 -5.73 -2.04 2.24
CA ALA A 95 -6.55 -1.83 1.05
C ALA A 95 -6.50 -3.03 0.08
N PHE A 96 -5.38 -3.75 -0.01
CA PHE A 96 -5.24 -4.92 -0.88
C PHE A 96 -5.95 -6.18 -0.38
N ALA A 97 -6.48 -6.18 0.85
CA ALA A 97 -7.20 -7.35 1.39
C ALA A 97 -8.47 -7.68 0.59
N VAL A 98 -9.12 -6.66 0.01
CA VAL A 98 -10.40 -6.80 -0.70
C VAL A 98 -10.25 -6.77 -2.22
N VAL A 99 -9.03 -6.58 -2.73
CA VAL A 99 -8.77 -6.52 -4.18
C VAL A 99 -8.71 -7.93 -4.76
N PRO A 100 -9.56 -8.30 -5.74
CA PRO A 100 -9.49 -9.58 -6.41
C PRO A 100 -8.37 -9.60 -7.45
N PHE A 101 -7.47 -10.59 -7.36
CA PHE A 101 -6.39 -10.75 -8.35
C PHE A 101 -6.78 -11.63 -9.54
N SER A 102 -7.80 -12.47 -9.40
CA SER A 102 -8.34 -13.32 -10.48
C SER A 102 -9.82 -13.65 -10.23
N GLY A 103 -10.59 -13.92 -11.29
CA GLY A 103 -11.99 -14.36 -11.19
C GLY A 103 -12.16 -15.87 -10.99
N THR A 104 -11.08 -16.65 -11.08
CA THR A 104 -11.13 -18.12 -10.96
C THR A 104 -10.60 -18.59 -9.61
N ALA A 105 -11.41 -19.39 -8.90
CA ALA A 105 -10.96 -20.08 -7.70
C ALA A 105 -9.94 -21.15 -8.07
N LEU A 106 -8.77 -21.13 -7.42
CA LEU A 106 -7.73 -22.14 -7.59
C LEU A 106 -8.05 -23.31 -6.67
N SER A 107 -8.30 -24.50 -7.22
CA SER A 107 -8.42 -25.72 -6.43
C SER A 107 -7.02 -26.29 -6.19
N LEU A 108 -6.45 -26.02 -5.02
CA LEU A 108 -5.14 -26.53 -4.59
C LEU A 108 -5.36 -27.47 -3.41
N PHE A 109 -4.77 -28.68 -3.48
CA PHE A 109 -4.85 -29.70 -2.41
C PHE A 109 -6.29 -30.07 -1.99
N GLY A 110 -7.26 -30.05 -2.92
CA GLY A 110 -8.67 -30.35 -2.64
C GLY A 110 -9.43 -29.22 -1.93
N GLN A 111 -8.81 -28.06 -1.72
CA GLN A 111 -9.44 -26.86 -1.18
C GLN A 111 -9.56 -25.77 -2.24
N ARG A 112 -10.70 -25.07 -2.26
CA ARG A 112 -10.91 -23.90 -3.12
C ARG A 112 -10.24 -22.69 -2.48
N ILE A 113 -9.09 -22.29 -3.02
CA ILE A 113 -8.38 -21.08 -2.64
C ILE A 113 -8.87 -19.94 -3.54
N THR A 114 -9.49 -18.94 -2.93
CA THR A 114 -9.89 -17.72 -3.61
C THR A 114 -8.66 -16.81 -3.82
N PRO A 115 -8.52 -16.17 -4.99
CA PRO A 115 -7.44 -15.22 -5.27
C PRO A 115 -7.71 -13.82 -4.68
N TRP A 116 -8.37 -13.77 -3.53
CA TRP A 116 -8.60 -12.58 -2.68
C TRP A 116 -8.59 -13.03 -1.22
N VAL A 117 -8.20 -12.13 -0.31
CA VAL A 117 -8.08 -12.46 1.12
C VAL A 117 -9.46 -12.52 1.76
N THR A 118 -10.32 -11.52 1.52
CA THR A 118 -11.67 -11.48 2.08
C THR A 118 -12.60 -10.75 1.14
N ASP A 119 -13.79 -11.31 0.94
CA ASP A 119 -14.88 -10.62 0.27
C ASP A 119 -15.77 -9.95 1.33
N ILE A 120 -15.98 -8.65 1.18
CA ILE A 120 -16.81 -7.84 2.07
C ILE A 120 -17.85 -7.15 1.19
N ASN A 121 -19.11 -7.17 1.62
CA ASN A 121 -20.24 -6.53 0.93
C ASN A 121 -20.01 -5.03 0.63
N ILE A 122 -19.13 -4.38 1.38
CA ILE A 122 -18.80 -2.95 1.29
C ILE A 122 -17.34 -2.72 0.83
N GLY A 123 -16.80 -3.59 -0.02
CA GLY A 123 -15.39 -3.56 -0.43
C GLY A 123 -14.90 -2.23 -1.00
N VAL A 124 -15.66 -1.59 -1.89
CA VAL A 124 -15.29 -0.27 -2.44
C VAL A 124 -15.26 0.80 -1.35
N LEU A 125 -16.27 0.81 -0.47
CA LEU A 125 -16.33 1.74 0.66
C LEU A 125 -15.19 1.50 1.67
N PHE A 126 -14.80 0.25 1.87
CA PHE A 126 -13.64 -0.10 2.70
C PHE A 126 -12.35 0.51 2.15
N ILE A 127 -12.10 0.42 0.84
CA ILE A 127 -10.91 1.00 0.21
C ILE A 127 -10.87 2.52 0.38
N VAL A 128 -11.99 3.20 0.14
CA VAL A 128 -12.07 4.66 0.32
C VAL A 128 -11.92 5.05 1.79
N SER A 129 -12.54 4.31 2.71
CA SER A 129 -12.45 4.62 4.13
C SER A 129 -11.03 4.43 4.67
N ILE A 130 -10.37 3.34 4.27
CA ILE A 130 -9.01 3.05 4.73
C ILE A 130 -8.00 4.02 4.11
N SER A 131 -8.18 4.46 2.85
CA SER A 131 -7.30 5.48 2.24
C SER A 131 -7.35 6.80 2.99
N SER A 132 -8.54 7.23 3.43
CA SER A 132 -8.70 8.46 4.21
C SER A 132 -7.97 8.41 5.56
N VAL A 133 -7.84 7.22 6.17
CA VAL A 133 -7.05 7.04 7.40
C VAL A 133 -5.57 7.32 7.17
N GLY A 134 -5.02 6.96 6.00
CA GLY A 134 -3.63 7.20 5.63
C GLY A 134 -3.25 8.68 5.63
N VAL A 135 -4.19 9.58 5.31
CA VAL A 135 -4.00 11.04 5.32
C VAL A 135 -3.59 11.54 6.72
N PHE A 136 -4.17 10.96 7.78
CA PHE A 136 -3.83 11.34 9.16
C PHE A 136 -2.38 11.04 9.49
N GLY A 137 -1.80 9.96 8.96
CA GLY A 137 -0.39 9.64 9.16
C GLY A 137 0.54 10.72 8.61
N ILE A 138 0.18 11.34 7.47
CA ILE A 138 0.95 12.45 6.90
C ILE A 138 0.88 13.70 7.77
N ILE A 139 -0.31 14.07 8.23
CA ILE A 139 -0.51 15.24 9.11
C ILE A 139 0.25 15.05 10.42
N LEU A 140 0.09 13.88 11.06
CA LEU A 140 0.73 13.56 12.32
C LEU A 140 2.26 13.52 12.19
N GLY A 141 2.81 12.98 11.10
CA GLY A 141 4.25 13.00 10.86
C GLY A 141 4.81 14.42 10.70
N GLY A 142 4.09 15.28 9.99
CA GLY A 142 4.45 16.69 9.83
C GLY A 142 4.39 17.46 11.15
N TRP A 143 3.32 17.27 11.93
CA TRP A 143 3.14 17.92 13.23
C TRP A 143 4.13 17.43 14.28
N ALA A 144 4.32 16.11 14.39
CA ALA A 144 5.23 15.51 15.36
C ALA A 144 6.69 15.93 15.18
N SER A 145 7.09 16.33 13.97
CA SER A 145 8.44 16.83 13.68
C SER A 145 8.80 18.14 14.41
N ASN A 146 7.82 18.84 14.99
CA ASN A 146 7.97 20.12 15.69
C ASN A 146 8.77 21.18 14.90
N SER A 147 8.54 21.24 13.59
CA SER A 147 9.11 22.25 12.70
C SER A 147 8.04 22.81 11.77
N LYS A 148 8.07 24.13 11.56
CA LYS A 148 7.05 24.83 10.74
C LYS A 148 7.10 24.39 9.28
N TYR A 149 8.29 24.04 8.78
CA TYR A 149 8.46 23.71 7.36
C TYR A 149 7.85 22.34 7.00
N PRO A 150 8.16 21.22 7.70
CA PRO A 150 7.44 19.96 7.51
C PRO A 150 5.95 20.06 7.80
N LEU A 151 5.53 20.85 8.79
CA LEU A 151 4.12 21.06 9.10
C LEU A 151 3.37 21.69 7.93
N LEU A 152 3.92 22.76 7.32
CA LEU A 152 3.32 23.38 6.13
C LEU A 152 3.27 22.40 4.95
N GLY A 153 4.31 21.60 4.75
CA GLY A 153 4.32 20.56 3.72
C GLY A 153 3.24 19.50 3.92
N ALA A 154 3.08 19.02 5.16
CA ALA A 154 2.05 18.04 5.51
C ALA A 154 0.64 18.61 5.35
N LEU A 155 0.39 19.86 5.75
CA LEU A 155 -0.90 20.52 5.57
C LEU A 155 -1.27 20.69 4.09
N ARG A 156 -0.30 21.00 3.22
CA ARG A 156 -0.52 21.07 1.77
C ARG A 156 -0.85 19.71 1.16
N SER A 157 -0.10 18.68 1.54
CA SER A 157 -0.35 17.32 1.07
C SER A 157 -1.71 16.80 1.54
N ALA A 158 -2.07 17.05 2.79
CA ALA A 158 -3.38 16.68 3.34
C ALA A 158 -4.53 17.40 2.63
N ALA A 159 -4.41 18.73 2.45
CA ALA A 159 -5.41 19.52 1.72
C ALA A 159 -5.59 18.99 0.30
N GLN A 160 -4.49 18.64 -0.39
CA GLN A 160 -4.55 18.04 -1.71
C GLN A 160 -5.27 16.68 -1.69
N MET A 161 -4.84 15.74 -0.84
CA MET A 161 -5.42 14.39 -0.84
C MET A 161 -6.90 14.40 -0.49
N ILE A 162 -7.31 15.14 0.55
CA ILE A 162 -8.74 15.27 0.93
C ILE A 162 -9.56 15.89 -0.22
N SER A 163 -9.01 16.89 -0.90
CA SER A 163 -9.69 17.54 -2.03
C SER A 163 -9.89 16.61 -3.22
N TYR A 164 -9.02 15.61 -3.42
CA TYR A 164 -9.17 14.61 -4.49
C TYR A 164 -9.98 13.37 -4.06
N GLU A 165 -10.08 13.08 -2.75
CA GLU A 165 -10.92 11.98 -2.27
C GLU A 165 -12.41 12.22 -2.51
N VAL A 166 -12.90 13.47 -2.37
CA VAL A 166 -14.32 13.77 -2.59
C VAL A 166 -14.75 13.54 -4.05
N PRO A 167 -14.06 14.10 -5.08
CA PRO A 167 -14.35 13.80 -6.47
C PRO A 167 -14.18 12.32 -6.83
N LEU A 168 -13.18 11.64 -6.26
CA LEU A 168 -12.99 10.19 -6.45
C LEU A 168 -14.20 9.41 -5.93
N GLY A 169 -14.66 9.72 -4.72
CA GLY A 169 -15.85 9.12 -4.13
C GLY A 169 -17.09 9.31 -5.00
N LEU A 170 -17.30 10.53 -5.53
CA LEU A 170 -18.40 10.83 -6.43
C LEU A 170 -18.29 10.08 -7.78
N ALA A 171 -17.08 9.95 -8.33
CA ALA A 171 -16.85 9.22 -9.58
C ALA A 171 -17.16 7.72 -9.45
N LEU A 172 -16.90 7.12 -8.28
CA LEU A 172 -17.18 5.71 -8.01
C LEU A 172 -18.69 5.41 -7.98
N VAL A 173 -19.54 6.38 -7.63
CA VAL A 173 -21.00 6.20 -7.54
C VAL A 173 -21.59 5.69 -8.85
N GLY A 174 -21.17 6.22 -10.00
CA GLY A 174 -21.67 5.77 -11.30
C GLY A 174 -21.37 4.29 -11.58
N GLY A 175 -20.17 3.82 -11.23
CA GLY A 175 -19.80 2.42 -11.36
C GLY A 175 -20.58 1.51 -10.42
N LEU A 176 -20.77 1.94 -9.17
CA LEU A 176 -21.56 1.21 -8.17
C LEU A 176 -23.03 1.07 -8.59
N MET A 177 -23.62 2.13 -9.14
CA MET A 177 -24.99 2.09 -9.66
C MET A 177 -25.15 1.10 -10.81
N TRP A 178 -24.15 0.99 -11.69
CA TRP A 178 -24.18 0.05 -12.80
C TRP A 178 -23.98 -1.40 -12.35
N ALA A 179 -23.06 -1.65 -11.41
CA ALA A 179 -22.78 -2.98 -10.90
C ALA A 179 -23.89 -3.52 -9.97
N GLY A 180 -24.61 -2.64 -9.25
CA GLY A 180 -25.65 -3.04 -8.31
C GLY A 180 -25.11 -3.72 -7.03
N THR A 181 -23.80 -3.68 -6.80
CA THR A 181 -23.12 -4.22 -5.62
C THR A 181 -21.93 -3.34 -5.25
N ALA A 182 -21.53 -3.37 -3.97
CA ALA A 182 -20.34 -2.69 -3.46
C ALA A 182 -19.20 -3.65 -3.08
N SER A 183 -19.40 -4.97 -3.27
CA SER A 183 -18.32 -5.96 -3.17
C SER A 183 -17.39 -5.83 -4.38
N MET A 184 -16.09 -5.84 -4.12
CA MET A 184 -15.07 -5.81 -5.19
C MET A 184 -15.04 -7.08 -6.03
N VAL A 185 -15.51 -8.21 -5.50
CA VAL A 185 -15.56 -9.49 -6.23
C VAL A 185 -16.76 -9.54 -7.16
N GLY A 186 -17.82 -8.81 -6.82
CA GLY A 186 -19.06 -8.77 -7.61
C GLY A 186 -19.11 -7.69 -8.70
N ILE A 187 -18.14 -6.76 -8.72
CA ILE A 187 -17.98 -5.72 -9.75
C ILE A 187 -17.07 -6.26 -10.86
#